data_AF-A3MTD1-F1
#
_entry.id   AF-A3MTD1-F1
#
_cell.length_a   1.000
_cell.length_b   1.000
_cell.length_c   1.000
_cell.angle_alpha   90.00
_cell.angle_beta   90.00
_cell.angle_gamma   90.00
#
_symmetry.space_group_name_H-M   'P 1'
#
loop_
_entity.id
_entity.type
_entity.pdbx_description
1 polymer ?
#
loop_
_entity_poly.entity_id
_entity_poly.type
_entity_poly.pdbx_seq_one_letter_code
_entity_poly.pdbx_strand_id
1 'polypeptide(L)'
;MLFKRQWDTGQVVKWLIASKGLGDVLPVLSRVKLEVLREAVEDPDVILERIREREVQELRDLLVEKNLIVRVWDRDQYPWVDTPPPERDPELGIGKHYAWQTPLHREAVRRALETLRD
;
A
#
# COMPACT_ATOMS: atom_id res chain seq x y z
N MET A 1 -5.99 4.04 17.38
CA MET A 1 -5.77 2.62 17.05
C MET A 1 -4.56 2.04 17.79
N LEU A 2 -3.38 2.62 17.62
CA LEU A 2 -2.16 2.22 18.36
C LEU A 2 -2.31 2.34 19.88
N PHE A 3 -2.79 3.50 20.37
CA PHE A 3 -3.02 3.71 21.81
C PHE A 3 -3.92 2.64 22.45
N LYS A 4 -5.02 2.26 21.76
CA LYS A 4 -5.96 1.22 22.24
C LYS A 4 -5.32 -0.18 22.33
N ARG A 5 -4.15 -0.37 21.72
CA ARG A 5 -3.39 -1.63 21.73
C ARG A 5 -2.03 -1.47 22.39
N GLN A 6 -1.88 -0.48 23.26
CA GLN A 6 -0.64 -0.24 24.00
C GLN A 6 0.58 -0.16 23.07
N TRP A 7 0.39 0.40 21.87
CA TRP A 7 1.44 0.56 20.84
C TRP A 7 2.00 -0.75 20.27
N ASP A 8 1.31 -1.86 20.44
CA ASP A 8 1.64 -3.13 19.80
C ASP A 8 1.34 -3.08 18.29
N THR A 9 2.40 -2.84 17.50
CA THR A 9 2.33 -2.77 16.04
C THR A 9 1.95 -4.10 15.42
N GLY A 10 2.38 -5.23 16.02
CA GLY A 10 2.05 -6.58 15.56
C GLY A 10 0.55 -6.85 15.65
N GLN A 11 -0.10 -6.48 16.75
CA GLN A 11 -1.54 -6.59 16.87
C GLN A 11 -2.28 -5.66 15.90
N VAL A 12 -1.81 -4.42 15.73
CA VAL A 12 -2.36 -3.49 14.72
C VAL A 12 -2.32 -4.09 13.32
N VAL A 13 -1.19 -4.66 12.93
CA VAL A 13 -1.02 -5.33 11.63
C VAL A 13 -1.97 -6.52 11.49
N LYS A 14 -2.08 -7.40 12.49
CA LYS A 14 -3.02 -8.54 12.45
C LYS A 14 -4.47 -8.10 12.23
N TRP A 15 -4.88 -7.01 12.87
CA TRP A 15 -6.21 -6.45 12.62
C TRP A 15 -6.34 -5.77 11.27
N LEU A 16 -5.29 -5.15 10.73
CA LEU A 16 -5.36 -4.58 9.38
C LEU A 16 -5.56 -5.69 8.36
N ILE A 17 -4.85 -6.82 8.51
CA ILE A 17 -5.05 -8.01 7.68
C ILE A 17 -6.52 -8.46 7.72
N ALA A 18 -7.10 -8.59 8.93
CA ALA A 18 -8.48 -9.01 9.10
C ALA A 18 -9.50 -7.97 8.60
N SER A 19 -9.37 -6.71 9.01
CA SER A 19 -10.35 -5.65 8.70
C SER A 19 -10.36 -5.25 7.22
N LYS A 20 -9.24 -5.43 6.51
CA LYS A 20 -9.16 -5.21 5.06
C LYS A 20 -9.51 -6.47 4.25
N GLY A 21 -9.75 -7.61 4.92
CA GLY A 21 -10.06 -8.88 4.28
C GLY A 21 -8.91 -9.40 3.40
N LEU A 22 -7.65 -9.18 3.79
CA LEU A 22 -6.50 -9.57 2.98
C LEU A 22 -6.38 -11.10 2.86
N GLY A 23 -6.80 -11.83 3.90
CA GLY A 23 -6.81 -13.30 3.89
C GLY A 23 -7.73 -13.89 2.83
N ASP A 24 -8.84 -13.22 2.50
CA ASP A 24 -9.80 -13.71 1.50
C ASP A 24 -9.45 -13.21 0.10
N VAL A 25 -8.94 -11.98 0.01
CA VAL A 25 -8.74 -11.31 -1.28
C VAL A 25 -7.44 -11.70 -1.95
N LEU A 26 -6.33 -11.84 -1.21
CA LEU A 26 -5.04 -12.12 -1.84
C LEU A 26 -4.96 -13.51 -2.51
N PRO A 27 -5.51 -14.61 -1.95
CA PRO A 27 -5.46 -15.93 -2.58
C PRO A 27 -6.15 -16.01 -3.96
N VAL A 28 -7.14 -15.15 -4.22
CA VAL A 28 -7.91 -15.16 -5.47
C VAL A 28 -7.33 -14.22 -6.53
N LEU A 29 -6.28 -13.46 -6.20
CA LEU A 29 -5.60 -12.60 -7.18
C LEU A 29 -4.84 -13.45 -8.22
N SER A 30 -4.83 -12.97 -9.45
CA SER A 30 -4.03 -13.58 -10.51
C SER A 30 -2.54 -13.46 -10.22
N ARG A 31 -1.73 -14.27 -10.91
CA ARG A 31 -0.27 -14.24 -10.78
C ARG A 31 0.31 -12.85 -11.06
N VAL A 32 -0.18 -12.17 -12.10
CA VAL A 32 0.26 -10.81 -12.48
C VAL A 32 -0.06 -9.82 -11.38
N LYS A 33 -1.29 -9.84 -10.83
CA LYS A 33 -1.68 -8.96 -9.71
C LYS A 33 -0.83 -9.21 -8.46
N LEU A 34 -0.53 -10.46 -8.13
CA LEU A 34 0.32 -10.81 -6.99
C LEU A 34 1.78 -10.40 -7.19
N GLU A 35 2.30 -10.48 -8.41
CA GLU A 35 3.65 -10.01 -8.77
C GLU A 35 3.75 -8.49 -8.58
N VAL A 36 2.85 -7.74 -9.20
CA VAL A 36 2.78 -6.28 -9.09
C VAL A 36 2.57 -5.85 -7.64
N LEU A 37 1.72 -6.55 -6.87
CA LEU A 37 1.49 -6.21 -5.47
C LEU A 37 2.74 -6.43 -4.60
N ARG A 38 3.57 -7.43 -4.91
CA ARG A 38 4.85 -7.64 -4.21
C ARG A 38 5.84 -6.53 -4.52
N GLU A 39 5.93 -6.11 -5.78
CA GLU A 39 6.74 -4.94 -6.16
C GLU A 39 6.22 -3.66 -5.48
N ALA A 40 4.90 -3.48 -5.44
CA ALA A 40 4.24 -2.32 -4.83
C ALA A 40 4.44 -2.20 -3.30
N VAL A 41 4.74 -3.31 -2.62
CA VAL A 41 5.14 -3.27 -1.21
C VAL A 41 6.44 -2.51 -1.05
N GLU A 42 7.39 -2.63 -1.99
CA GLU A 42 8.65 -1.90 -1.96
C GLU A 42 8.50 -0.48 -2.54
N ASP A 43 7.81 -0.36 -3.69
CA ASP A 43 7.53 0.92 -4.35
C ASP A 43 6.11 0.98 -4.90
N PRO A 44 5.18 1.73 -4.27
CA PRO A 44 3.79 1.79 -4.69
C PRO A 44 3.60 2.43 -6.09
N ASP A 45 4.60 3.13 -6.65
CA ASP A 45 4.49 3.76 -7.96
C ASP A 45 4.54 2.76 -9.13
N VAL A 46 4.98 1.52 -8.90
CA VAL A 46 4.88 0.43 -9.90
C VAL A 46 3.44 0.25 -10.42
N ILE A 47 2.45 0.56 -9.58
CA ILE A 47 1.03 0.57 -9.96
C ILE A 47 0.78 1.54 -11.11
N LEU A 48 1.36 2.75 -11.05
CA LEU A 48 1.21 3.74 -12.11
C LEU A 48 2.05 3.39 -13.33
N GLU A 49 3.30 2.93 -13.13
CA GLU A 49 4.20 2.54 -14.22
C GLU A 49 3.58 1.47 -15.12
N ARG A 50 2.84 0.53 -14.52
CA ARG A 50 2.19 -0.58 -15.21
C ARG A 50 0.69 -0.38 -15.45
N ILE A 51 0.16 0.82 -15.27
CA ILE A 51 -1.30 1.08 -15.30
C ILE A 51 -1.99 0.79 -16.65
N ARG A 52 -1.20 0.61 -17.72
CA ARG A 52 -1.71 0.21 -19.04
C ARG A 52 -2.20 -1.23 -19.07
N GLU A 53 -1.74 -2.08 -18.15
CA GLU A 53 -2.20 -3.46 -18.00
C GLU A 53 -3.57 -3.49 -17.31
N ARG A 54 -4.54 -4.22 -17.90
CA ARG A 54 -5.91 -4.31 -17.35
C ARG A 54 -5.92 -4.85 -15.92
N GLU A 55 -5.11 -5.86 -15.66
CA GLU A 55 -5.00 -6.47 -14.33
C GLU A 55 -4.45 -5.49 -13.28
N VAL A 56 -3.57 -4.56 -13.67
CA VAL A 56 -3.01 -3.54 -12.77
C VAL A 56 -4.04 -2.45 -12.47
N GLN A 57 -4.89 -2.08 -13.43
CA GLN A 57 -6.00 -1.16 -13.17
C GLN A 57 -6.97 -1.74 -12.14
N GLU A 58 -7.33 -3.00 -12.30
CA GLU A 58 -8.20 -3.71 -11.36
C GLU A 58 -7.55 -3.86 -9.98
N LEU A 59 -6.24 -4.13 -9.92
CA LEU A 59 -5.49 -4.15 -8.67
C LEU A 59 -5.51 -2.77 -7.99
N ARG A 60 -5.21 -1.69 -8.72
CA ARG A 60 -5.28 -0.32 -8.20
C ARG A 60 -6.66 -0.04 -7.58
N ASP A 61 -7.73 -0.33 -8.31
CA ASP A 61 -9.10 -0.04 -7.85
C ASP A 61 -9.42 -0.79 -6.55
N LEU A 62 -9.04 -2.07 -6.48
CA LEU A 62 -9.16 -2.87 -5.27
C LEU A 62 -8.38 -2.28 -4.09
N LEU A 63 -7.13 -1.86 -4.31
CA LEU A 63 -6.28 -1.29 -3.26
C LEU A 63 -6.84 0.06 -2.75
N VAL A 64 -7.38 0.89 -3.65
CA VAL A 64 -8.04 2.16 -3.30
C VAL A 64 -9.35 1.90 -2.54
N GLU A 65 -10.21 1.00 -3.03
CA GLU A 65 -11.48 0.65 -2.39
C GLU A 65 -11.27 0.16 -0.95
N LYS A 66 -10.24 -0.67 -0.74
CA LYS A 66 -9.86 -1.15 0.59
C LYS A 66 -9.14 -0.10 1.45
N ASN A 67 -8.89 1.10 0.93
CA ASN A 67 -8.10 2.14 1.59
C ASN A 67 -6.72 1.62 2.02
N LEU A 68 -6.05 0.87 1.13
CA LEU A 68 -4.67 0.41 1.32
C LEU A 68 -3.67 1.42 0.77
N ILE A 69 -4.00 2.04 -0.37
CA ILE A 69 -3.20 3.09 -1.01
C ILE A 69 -4.02 4.36 -1.21
N VAL A 70 -3.32 5.47 -1.37
CA VAL A 70 -3.88 6.79 -1.69
C VAL A 70 -3.06 7.45 -2.78
N ARG A 71 -3.71 8.22 -3.66
CA ARG A 71 -3.03 9.04 -4.66
C ARG A 71 -2.41 10.26 -3.99
N VAL A 72 -1.14 10.50 -4.28
CA VAL A 72 -0.37 11.65 -3.82
C VAL A 72 -0.44 12.72 -4.91
N TRP A 73 -0.69 13.96 -4.51
CA TRP A 73 -0.63 15.13 -5.38
C TRP A 73 0.82 15.60 -5.54
N ASP A 74 1.11 16.27 -6.66
CA ASP A 74 2.43 16.82 -6.91
C ASP A 74 2.87 17.76 -5.77
N ARG A 75 4.12 17.61 -5.35
CA ARG A 75 4.72 18.35 -4.22
C ARG A 75 5.43 19.62 -4.70
N ASP A 76 4.82 20.33 -5.65
CA ASP A 76 5.36 21.58 -6.19
C ASP A 76 5.64 22.58 -5.09
N GLN A 77 6.70 23.38 -5.18
CA GLN A 77 7.06 24.35 -4.13
C GLN A 77 6.01 25.45 -3.92
N TYR A 78 5.32 25.87 -4.99
CA TYR A 78 4.39 27.00 -4.97
C TYR A 78 3.27 26.90 -3.90
N PRO A 79 2.60 25.76 -3.69
CA PRO A 79 1.60 25.61 -2.63
C PRO A 79 2.14 25.50 -1.20
N TRP A 80 3.46 25.38 -0.96
CA TRP A 80 4.01 25.20 0.39
C TRP A 80 4.52 26.52 0.97
N VAL A 81 4.16 26.77 2.22
CA VAL A 81 4.69 27.92 2.99
C VAL A 81 6.19 27.74 3.29
N ASP A 82 6.62 26.48 3.47
CA ASP A 82 8.00 26.11 3.78
C ASP A 82 8.58 25.15 2.73
N THR A 83 9.59 24.35 3.09
CA THR A 83 10.15 23.30 2.21
C THR A 83 9.12 22.19 2.01
N PRO A 84 8.75 21.84 0.76
CA PRO A 84 7.85 20.72 0.51
C PRO A 84 8.45 19.41 1.06
N PRO A 85 7.61 18.45 1.47
CA PRO A 85 8.09 17.13 1.84
C PRO A 85 8.83 16.47 0.65
N PRO A 86 9.74 15.51 0.91
CA PRO A 86 10.47 14.80 -0.13
C PRO A 86 9.53 14.25 -1.20
N GLU A 87 9.98 14.15 -2.45
CA GLU A 87 9.16 13.63 -3.56
C GLU A 87 8.78 12.15 -3.38
N ARG A 88 9.59 11.39 -2.65
CA ARG A 88 9.29 10.01 -2.21
C ARG A 88 9.97 9.71 -0.88
N ASP A 89 9.43 8.74 -0.16
CA ASP A 89 9.99 8.15 1.06
C ASP A 89 9.67 6.64 1.09
N PRO A 90 10.54 5.82 0.48
CA PRO A 90 10.33 4.36 0.41
C PRO A 90 10.28 3.69 1.78
N GLU A 91 11.00 4.20 2.80
CA GLU A 91 10.99 3.61 4.15
C GLU A 91 9.60 3.70 4.77
N LEU A 92 8.85 4.77 4.49
CA LEU A 92 7.47 4.96 4.92
C LEU A 92 6.42 4.40 3.94
N GLY A 93 6.85 3.91 2.77
CA GLY A 93 5.95 3.41 1.73
C GLY A 93 5.26 4.53 0.96
N ILE A 94 5.98 5.62 0.71
CA ILE A 94 5.50 6.81 0.02
C ILE A 94 6.24 6.90 -1.31
N GLY A 95 5.53 6.66 -2.41
CA GLY A 95 5.98 6.99 -3.75
C GLY A 95 5.72 8.47 -4.09
N LYS A 96 6.03 8.81 -5.33
CA LYS A 96 5.71 10.09 -5.97
C LYS A 96 4.22 10.22 -6.26
N HIS A 97 3.58 9.16 -6.74
CA HIS A 97 2.19 9.20 -7.21
C HIS A 97 1.22 8.43 -6.31
N TYR A 98 1.69 7.38 -5.65
CA TYR A 98 0.94 6.62 -4.68
C TYR A 98 1.67 6.50 -3.36
N ALA A 99 0.93 6.40 -2.28
CA ALA A 99 1.45 6.05 -0.96
C ALA A 99 0.56 5.00 -0.32
N TRP A 100 1.15 4.15 0.51
CA TRP A 100 0.38 3.33 1.43
C TRP A 100 -0.35 4.24 2.44
N GLN A 101 -1.58 3.89 2.82
CA GLN A 101 -2.39 4.70 3.75
C GLN A 101 -1.66 4.98 5.07
N THR A 102 -0.86 4.01 5.53
CA THR A 102 0.16 4.16 6.57
C THR A 102 1.24 3.10 6.34
N PRO A 103 2.45 3.22 6.93
CA PRO A 103 3.44 2.15 6.92
C PRO A 103 2.91 0.80 7.43
N LEU A 104 1.94 0.80 8.36
CA LEU A 104 1.33 -0.43 8.87
C LEU A 104 0.38 -1.12 7.88
N HIS A 105 -0.17 -0.39 6.90
CA HIS A 105 -0.99 -0.97 5.83
C HIS A 105 -0.10 -1.71 4.84
N ARG A 106 1.05 -1.13 4.46
CA ARG A 106 2.11 -1.81 3.70
C ARG A 106 2.53 -3.11 4.39
N GLU A 107 2.83 -3.00 5.68
CA GLU A 107 3.27 -4.14 6.50
C GLU A 107 2.20 -5.25 6.59
N ALA A 108 0.92 -4.88 6.67
CA ALA A 108 -0.19 -5.84 6.62
C ALA A 108 -0.24 -6.60 5.29
N VAL A 109 -0.08 -5.90 4.17
CA VAL A 109 -0.01 -6.54 2.85
C VAL A 109 1.22 -7.43 2.73
N ARG A 110 2.39 -6.96 3.16
CA ARG A 110 3.64 -7.75 3.17
C ARG A 110 3.46 -9.08 3.91
N ARG A 111 2.96 -9.05 5.15
CA ARG A 111 2.73 -10.27 5.94
C ARG A 111 1.67 -11.18 5.34
N ALA A 112 0.62 -10.62 4.76
CA ALA A 112 -0.42 -11.42 4.11
C ALA A 112 0.09 -12.08 2.81
N LEU A 113 1.04 -11.46 2.09
CA LEU A 113 1.70 -12.07 0.94
C LEU A 113 2.68 -13.19 1.34
N GLU A 114 3.31 -13.09 2.52
CA GLU A 114 4.19 -14.13 3.06
C GLU A 114 3.42 -15.42 3.36
N THR A 115 2.20 -15.31 3.89
CA THR A 115 1.35 -16.48 4.18
C THR A 115 0.85 -17.23 2.94
N LEU A 116 1.04 -16.69 1.73
CA LEU A 116 0.72 -17.37 0.46
C LEU A 116 1.90 -18.17 -0.12
N ARG A 117 3.08 -18.07 0.50
CA ARG A 117 4.28 -18.80 0.08
C ARG A 117 4.38 -20.18 0.74
N ASP A 118 3.55 -20.43 1.74
CA ASP A 118 3.36 -21.70 2.46
C ASP A 118 2.18 -22.48 1.87
#